data_AF-A0A072N7V3-F1
#
_entry.id   AF-A0A072N7V3-F1
#
_cell.length_a   1.000
_cell.length_b   1.000
_cell.length_c   1.000
_cell.angle_alpha   90.00
_cell.angle_beta   90.00
_cell.angle_gamma   90.00
#
_symmetry.space_group_name_H-M   'P 1'
#
loop_
_entity.id
_entity.type
_entity.pdbx_description
1 polymer ?
#
loop_
_entity_poly.entity_id
_entity_poly.type
_entity_poly.pdbx_seq_one_letter_code
_entity_poly.pdbx_strand_id
1 'polypeptide(L)'
;MSRWRFPDLSQLDVSVATWRARAVRYLAIYIALALLLVGARAMTQDVRPALRAAQEREAQLTTLRDELELRVQSLTGSARVRDWAFANGMRRFAGSPTTTGRFGSENLPPPLSPQTTLEVKTEWK
;
A
#
# COMPACT_ATOMS: atom_id res chain seq x y z
N MET A 1 -34.43 56.15 -14.65
CA MET A 1 -34.70 55.54 -15.98
C MET A 1 -33.36 55.32 -16.67
N SER A 2 -32.87 54.08 -16.73
CA SER A 2 -31.57 53.74 -17.33
C SER A 2 -31.74 53.53 -18.85
N ARG A 3 -31.06 54.35 -19.67
CA ARG A 3 -30.98 54.17 -21.13
C ARG A 3 -30.01 53.03 -21.40
N TRP A 4 -30.53 51.88 -21.80
CA TRP A 4 -29.74 50.81 -22.39
C TRP A 4 -29.08 51.32 -23.67
N ARG A 5 -27.75 51.51 -23.63
CA ARG A 5 -26.94 51.77 -24.83
C ARG A 5 -26.81 50.46 -25.58
N PHE A 6 -27.51 50.34 -26.71
CA PHE A 6 -27.26 49.24 -27.63
C PHE A 6 -25.86 49.39 -28.23
N PRO A 7 -25.09 48.29 -28.34
CA PRO A 7 -23.78 48.35 -28.97
C PRO A 7 -23.93 48.76 -30.44
N ASP A 8 -23.08 49.70 -30.88
CA ASP A 8 -23.06 50.17 -32.25
C ASP A 8 -22.44 49.09 -33.16
N LEU A 9 -23.31 48.40 -33.90
CA LEU A 9 -22.95 47.28 -34.77
C LEU A 9 -22.17 47.74 -36.03
N SER A 10 -22.18 49.04 -36.33
CA SER A 10 -21.50 49.58 -37.51
C SER A 10 -19.95 49.62 -37.37
N GLN A 11 -19.42 49.39 -36.17
CA GLN A 11 -17.99 49.28 -35.89
C GLN A 11 -17.44 47.85 -36.00
N LEU A 12 -18.29 46.86 -36.26
CA LEU A 12 -17.84 45.48 -36.42
C LEU A 12 -17.18 45.30 -37.78
N ASP A 13 -15.89 45.00 -37.79
CA ASP A 13 -15.17 44.62 -39.02
C ASP A 13 -15.60 43.21 -39.46
N VAL A 14 -16.51 43.17 -40.44
CA VAL A 14 -17.08 41.95 -41.04
C VAL A 14 -16.27 41.50 -42.26
N SER A 15 -15.03 41.96 -42.42
CA SER A 15 -14.19 41.52 -43.53
C SER A 15 -13.97 40.00 -43.55
N VAL A 16 -13.77 39.43 -44.73
CA VAL A 16 -13.54 37.99 -44.89
C VAL A 16 -12.29 37.53 -44.12
N ALA A 17 -11.29 38.42 -43.99
CA ALA A 17 -10.06 38.15 -43.25
C ALA A 17 -10.31 37.96 -41.74
N THR A 18 -11.10 38.83 -41.10
CA THR A 18 -11.43 38.71 -39.67
C THR A 18 -12.26 37.47 -39.39
N TRP A 19 -13.24 37.15 -40.25
CA TRP A 19 -14.01 35.90 -40.13
C TRP A 19 -13.15 34.65 -40.29
N ARG A 20 -12.24 34.64 -41.27
CA ARG A 20 -11.33 33.51 -41.48
C ARG A 20 -10.40 33.31 -40.28
N ALA A 21 -9.81 34.38 -39.75
CA ALA A 21 -8.97 34.31 -38.56
C ALA A 21 -9.74 33.78 -37.33
N ARG A 22 -10.98 34.24 -37.16
CA ARG A 22 -11.87 33.80 -36.07
C ARG A 22 -12.29 32.33 -36.22
N ALA A 23 -12.62 31.90 -37.43
CA ALA A 23 -12.94 30.51 -37.74
C ALA A 23 -11.75 29.58 -37.47
N VAL A 24 -10.54 29.96 -37.91
CA VAL A 24 -9.31 29.20 -37.63
C VAL A 24 -9.05 29.11 -36.13
N ARG A 25 -9.23 30.22 -35.39
CA ARG A 25 -9.07 30.23 -33.93
C ARG A 25 -10.05 29.30 -33.23
N TYR A 26 -11.33 29.33 -33.62
CA TYR A 26 -12.33 28.42 -33.05
C TYR A 26 -12.07 26.97 -33.42
N LEU A 27 -11.71 26.68 -34.68
CA LEU A 27 -11.34 25.34 -35.11
C LEU A 27 -10.16 24.81 -34.29
N ALA A 28 -9.12 25.62 -34.09
CA ALA A 28 -7.97 25.24 -33.28
C ALA A 28 -8.36 24.95 -31.81
N ILE A 29 -9.26 25.75 -31.23
CA ILE A 29 -9.79 25.51 -29.88
C ILE A 29 -10.54 24.18 -29.84
N TYR A 30 -11.42 23.90 -30.79
CA TYR A 30 -12.17 22.65 -30.82
C TYR A 30 -11.27 21.43 -31.02
N ILE A 31 -10.26 21.54 -31.88
CA ILE A 31 -9.26 20.47 -32.06
C ILE A 31 -8.50 20.24 -30.75
N ALA A 32 -8.03 21.30 -30.09
CA ALA A 32 -7.34 21.19 -28.81
C ALA A 32 -8.22 20.54 -27.74
N LEU A 33 -9.49 20.92 -27.69
CA LEU A 33 -10.46 20.38 -26.73
C LEU A 33 -10.77 18.90 -27.01
N ALA A 34 -10.89 18.52 -28.28
CA ALA A 34 -11.04 17.13 -28.69
C ALA A 34 -9.82 16.29 -28.32
N LEU A 35 -8.60 16.77 -28.60
CA LEU A 35 -7.35 16.10 -28.23
C LEU A 35 -7.23 15.94 -26.71
N LEU A 36 -7.62 16.96 -25.94
CA LEU A 36 -7.61 16.89 -24.48
C LEU A 36 -8.61 15.85 -23.96
N LEU A 37 -9.82 15.78 -24.53
CA LEU A 37 -10.80 14.76 -24.16
C LEU A 37 -10.33 13.35 -24.51
N VAL A 38 -9.77 13.15 -25.69
CA VAL A 38 -9.25 11.86 -26.13
C VAL A 38 -8.04 11.45 -25.28
N GLY A 39 -7.12 12.38 -25.00
CA GLY A 39 -5.98 12.13 -24.13
C GLY A 39 -6.41 11.77 -22.70
N ALA A 40 -7.35 12.52 -22.12
CA ALA A 40 -7.92 12.21 -20.81
C ALA A 40 -8.62 10.84 -20.80
N ARG A 41 -9.34 10.50 -21.87
CA ARG A 41 -9.98 9.20 -22.00
C ARG A 41 -8.95 8.07 -22.10
N ALA A 42 -7.89 8.24 -22.89
CA ALA A 42 -6.82 7.26 -23.00
C ALA A 42 -6.10 7.05 -21.66
N MET A 43 -5.79 8.12 -20.93
CA MET A 43 -5.15 8.03 -19.61
C MET A 43 -6.03 7.38 -18.54
N THR A 44 -7.35 7.50 -18.64
CA THR A 44 -8.29 6.94 -17.66
C THR A 44 -8.81 5.55 -18.02
N GLN A 45 -8.54 5.07 -19.25
CA GLN A 45 -9.01 3.79 -19.75
C GLN A 45 -8.50 2.62 -18.88
N ASP A 46 -7.24 2.69 -18.43
CA ASP A 46 -6.60 1.60 -17.69
C ASP A 46 -6.84 1.65 -16.18
N VAL A 47 -7.44 2.72 -15.66
CA VAL A 47 -7.70 2.86 -14.21
C VAL A 47 -8.68 1.81 -13.70
N ARG A 48 -9.77 1.57 -14.44
CA ARG A 48 -10.77 0.55 -14.07
C ARG A 48 -10.22 -0.88 -14.10
N PRO A 49 -9.54 -1.35 -15.18
CA PRO A 49 -8.98 -2.69 -15.20
C PRO A 49 -7.85 -2.85 -14.17
N ALA A 50 -7.01 -1.84 -13.94
CA ALA A 50 -5.99 -1.88 -12.90
C ALA A 50 -6.60 -2.03 -11.50
N LEU A 51 -7.69 -1.31 -11.20
CA LEU A 51 -8.39 -1.43 -9.92
C LEU A 51 -8.98 -2.84 -9.75
N ARG A 52 -9.60 -3.41 -10.79
CA ARG A 52 -10.13 -4.78 -10.72
C ARG A 52 -9.02 -5.80 -10.52
N ALA A 53 -7.90 -5.67 -11.23
CA ALA A 53 -6.75 -6.54 -11.06
C ALA A 53 -6.17 -6.45 -9.64
N ALA A 54 -6.15 -5.26 -9.04
CA ALA A 54 -5.73 -5.08 -7.64
C ALA A 54 -6.69 -5.77 -6.66
N GLN A 55 -8.00 -5.59 -6.84
CA GLN A 55 -9.03 -6.24 -6.02
C GLN A 55 -8.95 -7.77 -6.09
N GLU A 56 -8.70 -8.31 -7.28
CA GLU A 56 -8.57 -9.75 -7.48
C GLU A 56 -7.33 -10.32 -6.76
N ARG A 57 -6.21 -9.57 -6.77
CA ARG A 57 -5.01 -9.94 -6.01
C ARG A 57 -5.26 -9.90 -4.51
N GLU A 58 -5.95 -8.87 -4.01
CA GLU A 58 -6.31 -8.78 -2.59
C GLU A 58 -7.18 -9.96 -2.15
N ALA A 59 -8.17 -10.33 -2.97
CA ALA A 59 -9.00 -11.50 -2.71
C ALA A 59 -8.17 -12.79 -2.65
N GLN A 60 -7.26 -13.00 -3.61
CA GLN A 60 -6.36 -14.16 -3.61
C GLN A 60 -5.47 -14.20 -2.37
N LEU A 61 -4.84 -13.07 -2.00
CA LEU A 61 -3.99 -12.98 -0.81
C LEU A 61 -4.77 -13.25 0.48
N THR A 62 -6.02 -12.81 0.55
CA THR A 62 -6.90 -13.10 1.70
C THR A 62 -7.20 -14.58 1.81
N THR A 63 -7.53 -15.25 0.70
CA THR A 63 -7.77 -16.70 0.71
C THR A 63 -6.52 -17.49 1.12
N LEU A 64 -5.34 -17.10 0.65
CA LEU A 64 -4.07 -17.73 1.02
C LEU A 64 -3.74 -17.52 2.50
N ARG A 65 -3.99 -16.31 3.03
CA ARG A 65 -3.82 -16.02 4.45
C ARG A 65 -4.71 -16.94 5.30
N ASP A 66 -5.98 -17.05 4.95
CA ASP A 66 -6.93 -17.85 5.71
C ASP A 66 -6.58 -19.35 5.65
N GLU A 67 -6.13 -19.84 4.49
CA GLU A 67 -5.63 -21.22 4.37
C GLU A 67 -4.38 -21.45 5.24
N LEU A 68 -3.42 -20.52 5.21
CA LEU A 68 -2.22 -20.61 6.03
C LEU A 68 -2.55 -20.56 7.52
N GLU A 69 -3.49 -19.72 7.92
CA GLU A 69 -3.95 -19.64 9.30
C GLU A 69 -4.55 -20.97 9.76
N LEU A 70 -5.42 -21.58 8.94
CA LEU A 70 -5.99 -22.90 9.21
C LEU A 70 -4.90 -23.97 9.29
N ARG A 71 -3.91 -23.94 8.39
CA ARG A 71 -2.76 -24.88 8.42
C ARG A 71 -1.95 -24.71 9.70
N VAL A 72 -1.63 -23.47 10.10
CA VAL A 72 -0.91 -23.17 11.34
C VAL A 72 -1.72 -23.68 12.53
N GLN A 73 -3.01 -23.34 12.64
CA GLN A 73 -3.86 -23.85 13.72
C GLN A 73 -3.87 -25.39 13.77
N SER A 74 -3.91 -26.05 12.61
CA SER A 74 -3.83 -27.52 12.54
C SER A 74 -2.49 -28.07 13.03
N LEU A 75 -1.38 -27.38 12.78
CA LEU A 75 -0.03 -27.79 13.18
C LEU A 75 0.28 -27.44 14.64
N THR A 76 -0.21 -26.29 15.11
CA THR A 76 0.02 -25.74 16.45
C THR A 76 -0.98 -26.24 17.49
N GLY A 77 -1.95 -27.07 17.11
CA GLY A 77 -2.86 -27.74 18.04
C GLY A 77 -2.08 -28.39 19.18
N SER A 78 -2.40 -28.05 20.42
CA SER A 78 -1.62 -28.41 21.62
C SER A 78 -1.36 -29.92 21.74
N ALA A 79 -2.33 -30.74 21.32
CA ALA A 79 -2.17 -32.19 21.24
C ALA A 79 -1.06 -32.59 20.25
N ARG A 80 -1.08 -32.05 19.03
CA ARG A 80 -0.13 -32.35 17.96
C ARG A 80 1.28 -31.82 18.27
N VAL A 81 1.38 -30.64 18.87
CA VAL A 81 2.66 -30.08 19.35
C VAL A 81 3.28 -30.96 20.43
N ARG A 82 2.46 -31.45 21.38
CA ARG A 82 2.93 -32.41 22.39
C ARG A 82 3.37 -33.72 21.75
N ASP A 83 2.61 -34.27 20.80
CA ASP A 83 2.94 -35.53 20.14
C ASP A 83 4.23 -35.43 19.34
N TRP A 84 4.42 -34.32 18.62
CA TRP A 84 5.70 -33.99 17.97
C TRP A 84 6.83 -33.86 18.99
N ALA A 85 6.61 -33.17 20.11
CA ALA A 85 7.61 -33.01 21.16
C ALA A 85 8.04 -34.38 21.75
N PHE A 86 7.07 -35.29 21.99
CA PHE A 86 7.36 -36.65 22.45
C PHE A 86 8.11 -37.47 21.40
N ALA A 87 7.73 -37.39 20.13
CA ALA A 87 8.42 -38.06 19.03
C ALA A 87 9.88 -37.58 18.86
N ASN A 88 10.17 -36.33 19.22
CA ASN A 88 11.52 -35.75 19.20
C ASN A 88 12.26 -35.87 20.55
N GLY A 89 11.77 -36.71 21.46
CA GLY A 89 12.48 -37.05 22.70
C GLY A 89 12.30 -36.06 23.86
N MET A 90 11.42 -35.06 23.74
CA MET A 90 11.06 -34.21 24.88
C MET A 90 10.21 -35.01 25.89
N ARG A 91 10.50 -34.85 27.18
CA ARG A 91 9.81 -35.54 28.29
C ARG A 91 8.85 -34.61 29.00
N ARG A 92 7.75 -35.15 29.55
CA ARG A 92 6.82 -34.36 30.38
C ARG A 92 7.53 -33.87 31.64
N PHE A 93 7.40 -32.58 31.93
CA PHE A 93 7.92 -31.99 33.17
C PHE A 93 7.39 -32.73 34.42
N ALA A 94 6.12 -33.16 34.40
CA ALA A 94 5.47 -33.90 35.49
C ALA A 94 5.95 -35.36 35.67
N GLY A 95 6.71 -35.91 34.72
CA GLY A 95 7.28 -37.25 34.79
C GLY A 95 8.81 -37.27 34.74
N SER A 96 9.45 -36.09 34.75
CA SER A 96 10.89 -36.00 34.91
C SER A 96 11.23 -36.40 36.34
N PRO A 97 12.19 -37.32 36.56
CA PRO A 97 12.74 -37.48 37.89
C PRO A 97 13.26 -36.10 38.32
N THR A 98 12.73 -35.58 39.43
CA THR A 98 13.29 -34.41 40.10
C THR A 98 14.67 -34.82 40.62
N THR A 99 15.65 -34.87 39.72
CA THR A 99 17.05 -34.89 40.10
C THR A 99 17.32 -33.51 40.69
N THR A 100 17.32 -33.45 42.02
CA THR A 100 18.09 -32.44 42.75
C THR A 100 19.57 -32.68 42.44
N GLY A 101 19.99 -32.32 41.23
CA GLY A 101 21.36 -32.37 40.80
C GLY A 101 22.08 -31.21 41.45
N ARG A 102 22.96 -31.50 42.41
CA ARG A 102 23.94 -30.53 42.89
C ARG A 102 24.78 -30.12 41.67
N PHE A 103 24.60 -28.90 41.19
CA PHE A 103 25.41 -28.36 40.11
C PHE A 103 26.88 -28.45 40.54
N GLY A 104 27.66 -29.28 39.84
CA GLY A 104 29.10 -29.25 39.98
C GLY A 104 29.60 -27.86 39.61
N SER A 105 30.55 -27.33 40.37
CA SER A 105 31.21 -26.06 40.11
C SER A 105 32.10 -26.19 38.87
N GLU A 106 31.49 -26.18 37.70
CA GLU A 106 32.19 -25.93 36.44
C GLU A 106 32.58 -24.45 36.43
N ASN A 107 33.83 -24.12 36.09
CA ASN A 107 34.27 -22.73 35.98
C ASN A 107 33.44 -22.03 34.90
N LEU A 108 32.53 -21.15 35.30
CA LEU A 108 31.83 -20.30 34.36
C LEU A 108 32.85 -19.39 33.65
N PRO A 109 32.74 -19.18 32.32
CA PRO A 109 33.50 -18.15 31.65
C PRO A 109 33.18 -16.79 32.30
N PRO A 110 34.19 -15.89 32.43
CA PRO A 110 33.99 -14.61 33.09
C PRO A 110 32.85 -13.83 32.43
N PRO A 111 32.00 -13.15 33.21
CA PRO A 111 30.87 -12.40 32.67
C PRO A 111 31.38 -11.36 31.66
N LEU A 112 30.78 -11.31 30.46
CA LEU A 112 31.05 -10.23 29.53
C LEU A 112 30.69 -8.91 30.19
N SER A 113 31.66 -8.02 30.32
CA SER A 113 31.45 -6.65 30.76
C SER A 113 30.37 -5.99 29.89
N PRO A 114 29.33 -5.38 30.49
CA PRO A 114 28.28 -4.72 29.74
C PRO A 114 28.88 -3.55 28.95
N GLN A 115 29.02 -3.71 27.63
CA GLN A 115 29.35 -2.59 26.74
C GLN A 115 28.05 -1.92 26.31
N THR A 116 27.55 -1.01 27.14
CA THR A 116 26.47 -0.12 26.69
C THR A 116 26.55 1.21 27.40
N THR A 117 27.36 2.13 26.86
CA THR A 117 27.10 3.56 26.99
C THR A 117 26.15 3.93 25.86
N LEU A 118 24.84 3.87 26.11
CA LEU A 118 23.85 4.45 25.21
C LEU A 118 23.85 5.96 25.45
N GLU A 119 24.53 6.71 24.57
CA GLU A 119 24.32 8.15 24.47
C GLU A 119 22.98 8.42 23.79
N VAL A 120 21.96 8.69 24.59
CA VAL A 120 20.64 9.10 24.10
C VAL A 120 20.68 10.62 23.88
N LYS A 121 20.80 11.05 22.62
CA LYS A 121 20.66 12.45 22.23
C LYS A 121 19.19 12.79 22.03
N THR A 122 18.54 13.36 23.03
CA THR A 122 17.20 13.93 22.89
C THR A 122 17.29 15.38 22.39
N GLU A 123 16.80 15.63 21.18
CA GLU A 123 16.55 16.99 20.69
C GLU A 123 15.04 17.28 20.81
N TRP A 124 14.70 18.31 21.58
CA TRP A 124 13.34 18.84 21.66
C TRP A 124 13.26 20.09 20.79
N LYS A 125 12.19 20.19 20.01
CA LYS A 125 11.85 21.33 19.15
C LYS A 125 10.99 22.34 19.90
#